data_AF-A0A1D2AJ48-F1
#
_entry.id   AF-A0A1D2AJ48-F1
#
_cell.length_a   1.000
_cell.length_b   1.000
_cell.length_c   1.000
_cell.angle_alpha   90.00
_cell.angle_beta   90.00
_cell.angle_gamma   90.00
#
_symmetry.space_group_name_H-M   'P 1'
#
loop_
_entity.id
_entity.type
_entity.pdbx_description
1 polymer ?
#
loop_
_entity_poly.entity_id
_entity_poly.type
_entity_poly.pdbx_seq_one_letter_code
_entity_poly.pdbx_strand_id
1 'polypeptide(L)'
;PEWAFSLWHNMTELAKYTTIMNYRSQEYNKFRAGLFIKDIVNHADDVVHGDNKVKLYMYASHDVLIAAVMSAFGAFNQLAVPSSTAVITELHEGPSSGEYFVRMFFKNETTQMPSKVYIEGCEEHCCPLQTFKQLASPYIPRNWRQECGLDPPS
;
A
#
# COMPACT_ATOMS: atom_id res chain seq x y z
N PRO A 1 -12.29 30.56 1.77
CA PRO A 1 -12.74 31.92 1.39
C PRO A 1 -13.80 31.85 0.29
N GLU A 2 -14.73 32.80 0.23
CA GLU A 2 -15.86 32.73 -0.72
C GLU A 2 -15.41 32.72 -2.19
N TRP A 3 -14.34 33.46 -2.50
CA TRP A 3 -13.73 33.49 -3.83
C TRP A 3 -13.29 32.11 -4.35
N ALA A 4 -13.02 31.14 -3.46
CA ALA A 4 -12.50 29.84 -3.84
C ALA A 4 -13.59 28.86 -4.30
N PHE A 5 -14.87 29.11 -3.99
CA PHE A 5 -15.95 28.17 -4.32
C PHE A 5 -16.14 28.00 -5.83
N SER A 6 -16.03 29.08 -6.61
CA SER A 6 -16.12 29.02 -8.07
C SER A 6 -14.94 28.28 -8.72
N LEU A 7 -13.80 28.22 -8.04
CA LEU A 7 -12.58 27.56 -8.52
C LEU A 7 -12.42 26.12 -7.99
N TRP A 8 -13.25 25.72 -7.02
CA TRP A 8 -13.07 24.47 -6.28
C TRP A 8 -13.02 23.23 -7.18
N HIS A 9 -13.92 23.18 -8.18
CA HIS A 9 -13.94 22.09 -9.14
C HIS A 9 -12.63 22.01 -9.94
N ASN A 10 -12.17 23.13 -10.49
CA ASN A 10 -10.92 23.19 -11.27
C ASN A 10 -9.70 22.82 -10.41
N MET A 11 -9.67 23.29 -9.15
CA MET A 11 -8.60 22.93 -8.21
C MET A 11 -8.60 21.44 -7.90
N THR A 12 -9.77 20.83 -7.72
CA THR A 12 -9.92 19.39 -7.46
C THR A 12 -9.45 18.57 -8.66
N GLU A 13 -9.82 18.97 -9.88
CA GLU A 13 -9.37 18.29 -11.10
C GLU A 13 -7.84 18.38 -11.26
N LEU A 14 -7.24 19.55 -11.05
CA LEU A 14 -5.77 19.70 -11.08
C LEU A 14 -5.06 18.85 -10.02
N ALA A 15 -5.64 18.76 -8.81
CA ALA A 15 -5.12 17.91 -7.74
C ALA A 15 -5.18 16.42 -8.13
N LYS A 16 -6.26 15.99 -8.80
CA LYS A 16 -6.41 14.63 -9.33
C LYS A 16 -5.35 14.32 -10.38
N TYR A 17 -5.13 15.20 -11.36
CA TYR A 17 -4.06 15.01 -12.35
C TYR A 17 -2.68 14.90 -11.72
N THR A 18 -2.38 15.76 -10.74
CA THR A 18 -1.12 15.73 -10.00
C THR A 18 -0.96 14.40 -9.26
N THR A 19 -2.02 13.94 -8.60
CA THR A 19 -2.06 12.64 -7.92
C THR A 19 -1.75 11.50 -8.89
N ILE A 20 -2.43 11.43 -10.03
CA ILE A 20 -2.21 10.39 -11.05
C ILE A 20 -0.74 10.39 -11.51
N MET A 21 -0.17 11.55 -11.81
CA MET A 21 1.23 11.64 -12.24
C MET A 21 2.23 11.13 -11.19
N ASN A 22 1.94 11.35 -9.90
CA ASN A 22 2.83 10.95 -8.82
C ASN A 22 2.84 9.43 -8.53
N TYR A 23 1.75 8.72 -8.86
CA TYR A 23 1.59 7.31 -8.48
C TYR A 23 1.38 6.35 -9.66
N ARG A 24 1.49 6.84 -10.90
CA ARG A 24 1.40 5.99 -12.11
C ARG A 24 2.67 5.19 -12.39
N SER A 25 3.83 5.71 -12.02
CA SER A 25 5.12 5.07 -12.30
C SER A 25 5.45 4.00 -11.27
N GLN A 26 5.80 2.80 -11.74
CA GLN A 26 6.32 1.73 -10.88
C GLN A 26 7.55 2.18 -10.10
N GLU A 27 8.47 2.91 -10.74
CA GLU A 27 9.68 3.42 -10.11
C GLU A 27 9.36 4.43 -9.00
N TYR A 28 8.38 5.32 -9.21
CA TYR A 28 7.97 6.26 -8.18
C TYR A 28 7.36 5.53 -6.98
N ASN A 29 6.49 4.55 -7.23
CA ASN A 29 5.87 3.76 -6.16
C ASN A 29 6.91 2.91 -5.42
N LYS A 30 7.94 2.41 -6.10
CA LYS A 30 9.08 1.72 -5.48
C LYS A 30 9.79 2.60 -4.45
N PHE A 31 10.07 3.86 -4.78
CA PHE A 31 10.76 4.76 -3.84
C PHE A 31 9.84 5.49 -2.86
N ARG A 32 8.52 5.46 -3.07
CA ARG A 32 7.52 6.05 -2.14
C ARG A 32 7.00 5.05 -1.11
N ALA A 33 6.71 3.82 -1.54
CA ALA A 33 6.07 2.80 -0.70
C ALA A 33 6.94 1.56 -0.48
N GLY A 34 8.01 1.37 -1.26
CA GLY A 34 8.75 0.11 -1.31
C GLY A 34 9.35 -0.36 0.01
N LEU A 35 9.85 0.56 0.84
CA LEU A 35 10.36 0.20 2.17
C LEU A 35 9.25 -0.28 3.10
N PHE A 36 8.08 0.36 3.04
CA PHE A 36 6.92 -0.06 3.83
C PHE A 36 6.34 -1.39 3.34
N ILE A 37 6.27 -1.59 2.02
CA ILE A 37 5.85 -2.88 1.43
C ILE A 37 6.83 -3.99 1.84
N LYS A 38 8.13 -3.70 1.87
CA LYS A 38 9.15 -4.63 2.37
C LYS A 38 8.90 -5.00 3.84
N ASP A 39 8.58 -4.04 4.69
CA ASP A 39 8.26 -4.30 6.10
C ASP A 39 7.02 -5.21 6.23
N ILE A 40 5.97 -5.00 5.44
CA ILE A 40 4.79 -5.90 5.43
C ILE A 40 5.20 -7.33 5.09
N VAL A 41 6.02 -7.52 4.05
CA VAL A 41 6.49 -8.84 3.62
C VAL A 41 7.35 -9.49 4.71
N ASN A 42 8.27 -8.74 5.31
CA ASN A 42 9.12 -9.25 6.39
C ASN A 42 8.29 -9.67 7.61
N HIS A 43 7.35 -8.84 8.05
CA HIS A 43 6.48 -9.17 9.18
C HIS A 43 5.65 -10.43 8.91
N ALA A 44 5.20 -10.62 7.67
CA ALA A 44 4.49 -11.84 7.29
C ALA A 44 5.41 -13.07 7.35
N ASP A 45 6.62 -12.97 6.79
CA ASP A 45 7.62 -14.05 6.82
C ASP A 45 8.01 -14.41 8.26
N ASP A 46 8.26 -13.42 9.13
CA ASP A 46 8.62 -13.65 10.53
C ASP A 46 7.52 -14.41 11.29
N VAL A 47 6.25 -14.12 11.01
CA VAL A 47 5.11 -14.84 11.62
C VAL A 47 5.03 -16.28 11.07
N VAL A 48 5.23 -16.47 9.77
CA VAL A 48 5.21 -17.79 9.12
C VAL A 48 6.33 -18.70 9.64
N HIS A 49 7.54 -18.16 9.81
CA HIS A 49 8.68 -18.93 10.34
C HIS A 49 8.61 -19.13 11.87
N GLY A 50 7.72 -18.41 12.55
CA GLY A 50 7.60 -18.45 14.01
C GLY A 50 8.67 -17.62 14.73
N ASP A 51 9.40 -16.78 14.00
CA ASP A 51 10.41 -15.85 14.53
C ASP A 51 9.77 -14.71 15.33
N ASN A 52 8.49 -14.42 15.05
CA ASN A 52 7.76 -13.34 15.69
C ASN A 52 6.31 -13.72 16.02
N LYS A 53 5.79 -13.20 17.14
CA LYS A 53 4.42 -13.42 17.62
C LYS A 53 3.58 -12.13 17.67
N VAL A 54 4.11 -11.01 17.20
CA VAL A 54 3.37 -9.73 17.12
C VAL A 54 2.11 -9.93 16.28
N LYS A 55 0.97 -9.49 16.82
CA LYS A 55 -0.35 -9.64 16.19
C LYS A 55 -0.82 -8.41 15.43
N LEU A 56 -0.24 -7.25 15.72
CA LEU A 56 -0.66 -5.98 15.12
C LEU A 56 0.51 -5.01 15.05
N TYR A 57 0.74 -4.48 13.86
CA TYR A 57 1.57 -3.30 13.64
C TYR A 57 0.68 -2.14 13.21
N MET A 58 0.88 -0.97 13.81
CA MET A 58 0.14 0.25 13.46
C MET A 58 1.12 1.34 13.03
N TYR A 59 0.92 1.85 11.82
CA TYR A 59 1.74 2.91 11.24
C TYR A 59 0.87 4.15 11.06
N ALA A 60 1.22 5.22 11.78
CA ALA A 60 0.65 6.55 11.54
C ALA A 60 1.46 7.23 10.44
N SER A 61 0.80 7.60 9.34
CA SER A 61 1.47 8.17 8.17
C SER A 61 0.53 9.15 7.44
N HIS A 62 0.92 9.53 6.24
CA HIS A 62 0.23 10.49 5.39
C HIS A 62 -0.53 9.80 4.26
N ASP A 63 -1.51 10.51 3.72
CA ASP A 63 -2.26 10.19 2.50
C ASP A 63 -1.37 9.72 1.35
N VAL A 64 -0.19 10.32 1.18
CA VAL A 64 0.78 9.98 0.13
C VAL A 64 1.30 8.54 0.22
N LEU A 65 1.46 7.98 1.42
CA LEU A 65 1.87 6.59 1.59
C LEU A 65 0.73 5.65 1.22
N ILE A 66 -0.49 5.97 1.65
CA ILE A 66 -1.69 5.20 1.31
C ILE A 66 -1.88 5.17 -0.21
N ALA A 67 -1.78 6.31 -0.88
CA ALA A 67 -1.87 6.40 -2.33
C ALA A 67 -0.80 5.55 -3.02
N ALA A 68 0.47 5.66 -2.59
CA ALA A 68 1.57 4.89 -3.18
C ALA A 68 1.43 3.37 -2.99
N VAL A 69 1.01 2.91 -1.80
CA VAL A 69 0.77 1.47 -1.52
C VAL A 69 -0.39 0.95 -2.35
N MET A 70 -1.52 1.66 -2.35
CA MET A 70 -2.69 1.27 -3.12
C MET A 70 -2.39 1.26 -4.63
N SER A 71 -1.54 2.18 -5.11
CA SER A 71 -1.11 2.21 -6.50
C SER A 71 -0.17 1.06 -6.86
N ALA A 72 0.72 0.67 -5.97
CA ALA A 72 1.61 -0.49 -6.19
C ALA A 72 0.82 -1.79 -6.42
N PHE A 73 -0.33 -1.94 -5.76
CA PHE A 73 -1.20 -3.11 -5.91
C PHE A 73 -2.36 -2.92 -6.91
N GLY A 74 -2.32 -1.88 -7.74
CA GLY A 74 -3.34 -1.62 -8.77
C GLY A 74 -4.72 -1.20 -8.21
N ALA A 75 -4.81 -0.89 -6.92
CA ALA A 75 -6.05 -0.67 -6.19
C ALA A 75 -6.39 0.81 -5.93
N PHE A 76 -5.52 1.74 -6.33
CA PHE A 76 -5.75 3.15 -6.07
C PHE A 76 -6.80 3.75 -7.02
N ASN A 77 -7.83 4.36 -6.43
CA ASN A 77 -8.94 4.97 -7.17
C ASN A 77 -8.62 6.37 -7.75
N GLN A 78 -7.39 6.85 -7.59
CA GLN A 78 -6.92 8.14 -8.10
C GLN A 78 -7.63 9.36 -7.49
N LEU A 79 -8.37 9.17 -6.41
CA LEU A 79 -9.01 10.25 -5.66
C LEU A 79 -8.13 10.67 -4.48
N ALA A 80 -8.39 11.87 -3.96
CA ALA A 80 -7.78 12.30 -2.70
C ALA A 80 -8.13 11.30 -1.59
N VAL A 81 -7.13 10.94 -0.78
CA VAL A 81 -7.33 10.05 0.37
C VAL A 81 -7.90 10.87 1.52
N PRO A 82 -9.12 10.57 2.00
CA PRO A 82 -9.71 11.31 3.11
C PRO A 82 -8.89 11.18 4.40
N SER A 83 -9.01 12.16 5.28
CA SER A 83 -8.44 12.10 6.62
C SER A 83 -8.94 10.86 7.37
N SER A 84 -8.07 10.29 8.21
CA SER A 84 -8.36 9.09 9.01
C SER A 84 -8.67 7.83 8.18
N THR A 85 -8.23 7.79 6.92
CA THR A 85 -8.25 6.57 6.11
C THR A 85 -7.26 5.54 6.65
N ALA A 86 -7.65 4.26 6.64
CA ALA A 86 -6.78 3.14 6.98
C ALA A 86 -6.72 2.11 5.84
N VAL A 87 -5.52 1.63 5.56
CA VAL A 87 -5.27 0.41 4.78
C VAL A 87 -4.92 -0.69 5.77
N ILE A 88 -5.71 -1.76 5.79
CA ILE A 88 -5.52 -2.89 6.70
C ILE A 88 -5.03 -4.06 5.86
N THR A 89 -3.88 -4.64 6.22
CA THR A 89 -3.33 -5.82 5.57
C THR A 89 -3.29 -6.95 6.58
N GLU A 90 -4.01 -8.02 6.32
CA GLU A 90 -4.15 -9.17 7.21
C GLU A 90 -3.45 -10.39 6.61
N LEU A 91 -2.72 -11.11 7.46
CA LEU A 91 -2.18 -12.42 7.16
C LEU A 91 -3.10 -13.50 7.77
N HIS A 92 -3.55 -14.43 6.94
CA HIS A 92 -4.42 -15.54 7.31
C HIS A 92 -3.69 -16.87 7.05
N GLU A 93 -3.88 -17.84 7.94
CA GLU A 93 -3.49 -19.23 7.70
C GLU A 93 -4.68 -19.99 7.10
N GLY A 94 -4.39 -20.80 6.07
CA GLY A 94 -5.37 -21.60 5.35
C GLY A 94 -5.88 -22.81 6.14
N PRO A 95 -6.86 -23.54 5.59
CA PRO A 95 -7.34 -24.80 6.17
C PRO A 95 -6.25 -25.89 6.17
N SER A 96 -5.34 -25.84 5.19
CA SER A 96 -4.18 -26.71 5.10
C SER A 96 -2.96 -26.05 5.75
N SER A 97 -2.28 -26.79 6.61
CA SER A 97 -1.08 -26.30 7.30
C SER A 97 -0.01 -25.86 6.29
N GLY A 98 0.54 -24.66 6.52
CA GLY A 98 1.57 -24.08 5.67
C GLY A 98 1.07 -23.22 4.50
N GLU A 99 -0.25 -23.12 4.30
CA GLU A 99 -0.83 -22.18 3.34
C GLU A 99 -1.14 -20.84 4.02
N TYR A 100 -0.64 -19.74 3.45
CA TYR A 100 -0.86 -18.40 3.97
C TYR A 100 -1.42 -17.48 2.90
N PHE A 101 -2.33 -16.60 3.31
CA PHE A 101 -3.04 -15.67 2.43
C PHE A 101 -3.00 -14.25 2.99
N VAL A 102 -2.88 -13.28 2.09
CA VAL A 102 -2.98 -11.86 2.39
C VAL A 102 -4.34 -11.35 1.97
N ARG A 103 -4.99 -10.59 2.84
CA ARG A 103 -6.19 -9.81 2.54
C ARG A 103 -5.92 -8.35 2.81
N MET A 104 -6.35 -7.49 1.91
CA MET A 104 -6.25 -6.04 2.08
C MET A 104 -7.64 -5.42 2.17
N PHE A 105 -7.77 -4.40 3.03
CA PHE A 105 -9.00 -3.64 3.20
C PHE A 105 -8.72 -2.15 3.22
N PHE A 106 -9.68 -1.38 2.71
CA PHE A 106 -9.64 0.07 2.64
C PHE A 106 -10.83 0.66 3.40
N LYS A 107 -10.52 1.45 4.42
CA LYS A 107 -11.49 2.10 5.31
C LYS A 107 -11.32 3.61 5.19
N ASN A 108 -12.17 4.25 4.40
CA ASN A 108 -12.12 5.68 4.09
C ASN A 108 -13.39 6.45 4.50
N GLU A 109 -14.37 5.77 5.10
CA GLU A 109 -15.62 6.37 5.58
C GLU A 109 -15.88 5.92 7.00
N THR A 110 -16.35 6.80 7.90
CA THR A 110 -16.45 6.50 9.34
C THR A 110 -17.47 5.40 9.67
N THR A 111 -18.63 5.39 9.01
CA THR A 111 -19.77 4.53 9.37
C THR A 111 -19.81 3.20 8.62
N GLN A 112 -19.14 3.11 7.47
CA GLN A 112 -19.15 1.90 6.64
C GLN A 112 -18.08 0.90 7.08
N MET A 113 -18.31 -0.40 6.88
CA MET A 113 -17.29 -1.42 7.10
C MET A 113 -16.12 -1.24 6.10
N PRO A 114 -14.88 -1.66 6.44
CA PRO A 114 -13.77 -1.64 5.50
C PRO A 114 -14.10 -2.41 4.22
N SER A 115 -13.88 -1.77 3.07
CA SER A 115 -14.07 -2.39 1.76
C SER A 115 -12.92 -3.34 1.48
N LYS A 116 -13.18 -4.48 0.82
CA LYS A 116 -12.14 -5.40 0.38
C LYS A 116 -11.38 -4.79 -0.79
N VAL A 117 -10.07 -4.88 -0.75
CA VAL A 117 -9.19 -4.45 -1.84
C VAL A 117 -8.96 -5.63 -2.78
N TYR A 118 -9.09 -5.39 -4.08
CA TYR A 118 -8.64 -6.32 -5.11
C TYR A 118 -7.19 -6.00 -5.45
N ILE A 119 -6.31 -6.97 -5.28
CA ILE A 119 -4.89 -6.85 -5.63
C ILE A 119 -4.74 -7.33 -7.06
N GLU A 120 -4.31 -6.44 -7.95
CA GLU A 120 -4.11 -6.78 -9.36
C GLU A 120 -3.10 -7.93 -9.49
N GLY A 121 -3.49 -8.99 -10.20
CA GLY A 121 -2.69 -10.22 -10.33
C GLY A 121 -3.01 -11.32 -9.31
N CYS A 122 -3.91 -11.07 -8.35
CA CYS A 122 -4.50 -12.13 -7.52
C CYS A 122 -5.89 -12.51 -8.07
N GLU A 123 -6.23 -13.79 -8.11
CA GLU A 123 -7.51 -14.26 -8.67
C GLU A 123 -8.72 -13.93 -7.76
N GLU A 124 -8.49 -13.81 -6.45
CA GLU A 124 -9.51 -13.54 -5.45
C GLU A 124 -9.05 -12.50 -4.41
N HIS A 125 -9.96 -12.09 -3.51
CA HIS A 125 -9.63 -11.26 -2.34
C HIS A 125 -8.72 -11.95 -1.31
N CYS A 126 -8.42 -13.24 -1.50
CA CYS A 126 -7.47 -14.01 -0.69
C CYS A 126 -6.22 -14.27 -1.55
N CYS A 127 -5.22 -13.40 -1.47
CA CYS A 127 -4.03 -13.58 -2.29
C CYS A 127 -3.04 -14.52 -1.60
N PRO A 128 -2.61 -15.63 -2.22
CA PRO A 128 -1.57 -16.48 -1.64
C PRO A 128 -0.32 -15.66 -1.32
N LEU A 129 0.29 -15.86 -0.14
CA LEU A 129 1.42 -15.06 0.33
C LEU A 129 2.58 -15.05 -0.67
N GLN A 130 2.86 -16.18 -1.33
CA GLN A 130 3.91 -16.25 -2.35
C GLN A 130 3.58 -15.39 -3.57
N THR A 131 2.32 -15.41 -4.04
CA THR A 131 1.86 -14.54 -5.13
C THR A 131 1.94 -13.07 -4.73
N PHE A 132 1.50 -12.74 -3.51
CA PHE A 132 1.61 -11.38 -2.96
C PHE A 132 3.07 -10.89 -2.97
N LYS A 133 4.02 -11.72 -2.52
CA LYS A 133 5.46 -11.40 -2.53
C LYS A 133 5.99 -11.16 -3.95
N GLN A 134 5.56 -11.97 -4.92
CA GLN A 134 5.95 -11.80 -6.32
C GLN A 134 5.43 -10.48 -6.87
N LEU A 135 4.17 -10.12 -6.61
CA LEU A 135 3.55 -8.86 -7.04
C LEU A 135 4.16 -7.64 -6.33
N ALA A 136 4.57 -7.79 -5.07
CA ALA A 136 5.25 -6.75 -4.30
C ALA A 136 6.71 -6.53 -4.75
N SER A 137 7.39 -7.58 -5.24
CA SER A 137 8.82 -7.56 -5.55
C SER A 137 9.30 -6.42 -6.46
N PRO A 138 8.57 -5.98 -7.51
CA PRO A 138 9.02 -4.89 -8.38
C PRO A 138 9.04 -3.52 -7.69
N TYR A 139 8.34 -3.40 -6.56
CA TYR A 139 8.25 -2.19 -5.75
C TYR A 139 9.21 -2.19 -4.56
N ILE A 140 9.88 -3.31 -4.25
CA ILE A 140 10.81 -3.38 -3.12
C ILE A 140 12.23 -3.03 -3.60
N PRO A 141 12.85 -1.94 -3.11
CA PRO A 141 14.24 -1.65 -3.43
C PRO A 141 15.18 -2.67 -2.77
N ARG A 142 16.24 -3.04 -3.48
CA ARG A 142 17.29 -3.94 -2.97
C ARG A 142 18.21 -3.16 -2.04
N ASN A 143 18.70 -2.02 -2.52
CA ASN A 143 19.50 -1.06 -1.77
C ASN A 143 19.05 0.35 -2.14
N TRP A 144 18.05 0.86 -1.42
CA TRP A 144 17.46 2.15 -1.72
C TRP A 144 18.47 3.30 -1.73
N ARG A 145 19.54 3.24 -0.90
CA ARG A 145 20.58 4.28 -0.89
C ARG A 145 21.34 4.33 -2.20
N GLN A 146 21.90 3.19 -2.61
CA GLN A 146 22.67 3.10 -3.85
C GLN A 146 21.79 3.38 -5.06
N GLU A 147 20.56 2.88 -5.07
CA GLU A 147 19.60 3.12 -6.15
C GLU A 147 19.17 4.59 -6.24
N CYS A 148 19.24 5.34 -5.14
CA CYS A 148 19.06 6.80 -5.11
C CYS A 148 20.36 7.60 -5.30
N GLY A 149 21.49 6.95 -5.63
CA GLY A 149 22.78 7.61 -5.83
C GLY A 149 23.44 8.14 -4.55
N LEU A 150 23.07 7.60 -3.39
CA LEU A 150 23.67 7.93 -2.10
C LEU A 150 24.80 6.94 -1.75
N ASP A 151 25.82 7.44 -1.05
CA ASP A 151 26.92 6.62 -0.55
C ASP A 151 26.43 5.55 0.46
N PRO A 152 27.14 4.41 0.56
CA PRO A 152 26.84 3.39 1.57
C PRO A 152 26.87 3.99 2.98
N PRO A 153 26.08 3.45 3.94
CA PRO A 153 26.24 3.83 5.34
C PRO A 153 27.68 3.56 5.78
N SER A 154 28.31 4.55 6.40
CA SER A 154 29.61 4.45 7.08
C SER A 154 29.53 3.52 8.28
#